data_AF-A0A2C1LUK0-F1
#
_entry.id   AF-A0A2C1LUK0-F1
#
_cell.length_a   1.000
_cell.length_b   1.000
_cell.length_c   1.000
_cell.angle_alpha   90.00
_cell.angle_beta   90.00
_cell.angle_gamma   90.00
#
_symmetry.space_group_name_H-M   'P 1'
#
loop_
_entity.id
_entity.type
_entity.pdbx_description
1 polymer ?
#
loop_
_entity_poly.entity_id
_entity_poly.type
_entity_poly.pdbx_seq_one_letter_code
_entity_poly.pdbx_strand_id
1 'polypeptide(L)'
;MKRKLLPVLTYGTLLMGMAACSSNEKTTTESKFKQEENVQEKTKVQTVQKQQKDSYVVSEDELSKAAQSIGEIKNEQNINDMMIHMSLQKLTFNGNNLHVPGTRDVGRCQMTKENIQYLKNNLNIINNNERPKYESILNKWYDGKFESAVEDFREIHYLRSGTKQSMERFKLAKKTDSDEKEFIFHFFGQEGLYIHDKEWEYRKSSRDNG
;
A
#
# COMPACT_ATOMS: atom_id res chain seq x y z
N MET A 1 26.90 38.07 -33.70
CA MET A 1 27.90 38.84 -32.92
C MET A 1 27.22 39.44 -31.69
N LYS A 2 27.93 39.42 -30.55
CA LYS A 2 27.64 40.07 -29.24
C LYS A 2 26.76 39.31 -28.23
N ARG A 3 27.50 38.60 -27.36
CA ARG A 3 27.14 38.09 -26.02
C ARG A 3 26.90 39.27 -25.05
N LYS A 4 25.98 39.11 -24.08
CA LYS A 4 25.89 39.91 -22.84
C LYS A 4 25.39 38.97 -21.72
N LEU A 5 26.29 38.42 -20.91
CA LEU A 5 26.69 38.85 -19.55
C LEU A 5 25.60 38.64 -18.48
N LEU A 6 25.79 37.57 -17.70
CA LEU A 6 25.14 37.27 -16.43
C LEU A 6 25.77 38.13 -15.30
N PRO A 7 24.99 38.66 -14.35
CA PRO A 7 25.53 39.10 -13.07
C PRO A 7 25.57 37.94 -12.07
N VAL A 8 26.75 37.74 -11.50
CA VAL A 8 27.03 36.89 -10.33
C VAL A 8 26.39 37.53 -9.10
N LEU A 9 25.62 36.75 -8.33
CA LEU A 9 25.09 37.15 -7.03
C LEU A 9 25.79 36.33 -5.94
N THR A 10 26.77 36.94 -5.27
CA THR A 10 27.42 36.43 -4.06
C THR A 10 26.75 37.03 -2.83
N TYR A 11 26.12 36.21 -1.99
CA TYR A 11 25.76 36.60 -0.63
C TYR A 11 25.96 35.44 0.36
N GLY A 12 27.02 35.61 1.17
CA GLY A 12 27.08 35.39 2.62
C GLY A 12 26.59 34.06 3.19
N THR A 13 27.54 33.18 3.52
CA THR A 13 27.39 32.16 4.56
C THR A 13 27.26 32.83 5.93
N LEU A 14 26.12 32.60 6.60
CA LEU A 14 25.94 32.96 8.01
C LEU A 14 26.28 31.73 8.88
N LEU A 15 27.32 31.85 9.69
CA LEU A 15 27.65 30.92 10.77
C LEU A 15 26.64 31.09 11.92
N MET A 16 26.01 30.01 12.35
CA MET A 16 25.40 29.91 13.67
C MET A 16 26.01 28.73 14.42
N GLY A 17 26.47 29.06 15.62
CA GLY A 17 27.36 28.26 16.44
C GLY A 17 26.69 27.05 17.08
N MET A 18 27.55 26.10 17.41
CA MET A 18 27.23 24.97 18.28
C MET A 18 26.96 25.47 19.70
N ALA A 19 25.89 24.96 20.33
CA ALA A 19 25.77 24.90 21.77
C ALA A 19 25.83 23.42 22.18
N ALA A 20 26.93 23.06 22.85
CA ALA A 20 27.04 21.85 23.64
C ALA A 20 26.61 22.18 25.07
N CYS A 21 25.77 21.34 25.68
CA CYS A 21 25.71 21.18 27.14
C CYS A 21 25.25 19.76 27.46
N SER A 22 26.17 19.05 28.08
CA SER A 22 26.13 17.73 28.67
C SER A 22 25.30 17.66 29.97
N SER A 23 24.69 16.49 30.20
CA SER A 23 24.70 15.67 31.44
C SER A 23 24.09 16.28 32.73
N ASN A 24 23.31 15.58 33.57
CA ASN A 24 23.66 14.43 34.42
C ASN A 24 22.40 13.72 35.01
N GLU A 25 22.62 12.45 35.41
CA GLU A 25 22.13 11.72 36.62
C GLU A 25 20.62 11.61 36.94
N LYS A 26 20.05 10.38 36.94
CA LYS A 26 20.10 9.30 37.96
C LYS A 26 19.00 9.42 39.01
N THR A 27 18.02 8.52 39.00
CA THR A 27 17.56 7.88 40.25
C THR A 27 16.95 6.50 40.00
N THR A 28 17.51 5.53 40.72
CA THR A 28 17.07 4.16 40.96
C THR A 28 15.93 4.16 41.98
N THR A 29 14.90 3.33 41.78
CA THR A 29 14.23 2.65 42.90
C THR A 29 13.66 1.32 42.42
N GLU A 30 14.24 0.24 42.92
CA GLU A 30 13.68 -1.10 42.92
C GLU A 30 12.46 -1.18 43.86
N SER A 31 11.51 -2.05 43.55
CA SER A 31 10.60 -2.63 44.54
C SER A 31 10.15 -4.02 44.07
N LYS A 32 10.66 -5.05 44.75
CA LYS A 32 10.35 -6.47 44.57
C LYS A 32 9.08 -6.89 45.33
N PHE A 33 8.28 -7.72 44.65
CA PHE A 33 7.50 -8.88 45.12
C PHE A 33 6.55 -8.76 46.33
N LYS A 34 5.30 -9.20 46.12
CA LYS A 34 4.75 -10.40 46.79
C LYS A 34 3.54 -10.98 46.04
N GLN A 35 3.61 -12.29 45.91
CA GLN A 35 2.69 -13.24 45.29
C GLN A 35 1.62 -13.61 46.33
N GLU A 36 0.36 -13.82 45.92
CA GLU A 36 -0.55 -14.69 46.64
C GLU A 36 -1.50 -15.39 45.66
N GLU A 37 -1.55 -16.71 45.85
CA GLU A 37 -2.13 -17.75 45.02
C GLU A 37 -3.60 -17.97 45.43
N ASN A 38 -4.49 -18.12 44.47
CA ASN A 38 -5.76 -18.79 44.73
C ASN A 38 -6.15 -19.65 43.53
N VAL A 39 -6.09 -20.96 43.76
CA VAL A 39 -6.49 -22.03 42.85
C VAL A 39 -8.00 -22.19 42.95
N GLN A 40 -8.71 -22.05 41.84
CA GLN A 40 -10.02 -22.71 41.70
C GLN A 40 -10.24 -23.21 40.27
N GLU A 41 -10.49 -24.51 40.21
CA GLU A 41 -10.60 -25.39 39.07
C GLU A 41 -11.94 -25.23 38.33
N LYS A 42 -11.95 -25.68 37.07
CA LYS A 42 -13.08 -25.85 36.13
C LYS A 42 -13.57 -24.60 35.42
N THR A 43 -13.22 -24.50 34.14
CA THR A 43 -14.19 -24.72 33.07
C THR A 43 -13.46 -25.15 31.80
N LYS A 44 -13.83 -26.34 31.33
CA LYS A 44 -13.44 -26.97 30.07
C LYS A 44 -14.08 -26.18 28.93
N VAL A 45 -13.49 -25.06 28.53
CA VAL A 45 -13.88 -24.35 27.31
C VAL A 45 -13.05 -24.93 26.19
N GLN A 46 -13.74 -25.61 25.27
CA GLN A 46 -13.21 -25.98 23.96
C GLN A 46 -12.57 -24.75 23.33
N THR A 47 -11.24 -24.70 23.35
CA THR A 47 -10.48 -23.75 22.55
C THR A 47 -10.60 -24.22 21.10
N VAL A 48 -11.72 -23.87 20.46
CA VAL A 48 -11.72 -23.60 19.03
C VAL A 48 -10.71 -22.48 18.86
N GLN A 49 -9.45 -22.85 18.58
CA GLN A 49 -8.45 -21.93 18.05
C GLN A 49 -8.95 -21.49 16.67
N LYS A 50 -9.93 -20.59 16.68
CA LYS A 50 -10.13 -19.64 15.60
C LYS A 50 -8.86 -18.81 15.64
N GLN A 51 -7.87 -19.18 14.83
CA GLN A 51 -6.70 -18.35 14.56
C GLN A 51 -7.23 -16.95 14.31
N GLN A 52 -7.06 -16.09 15.32
CA GLN A 52 -7.39 -14.70 15.25
C GLN A 52 -6.42 -14.17 14.21
N LYS A 53 -6.91 -14.00 12.98
CA LYS A 53 -6.20 -13.33 11.89
C LYS A 53 -5.69 -12.03 12.50
N ASP A 54 -4.41 -11.97 12.83
CA ASP A 54 -3.77 -10.74 13.29
C ASP A 54 -4.17 -9.68 12.26
N SER A 55 -5.10 -8.81 12.66
CA SER A 55 -5.61 -7.80 11.78
C SER A 55 -4.47 -6.82 11.68
N TYR A 56 -3.65 -6.96 10.64
CA TYR A 56 -2.64 -5.96 10.33
C TYR A 56 -3.30 -4.58 10.38
N VAL A 57 -2.85 -3.74 11.30
CA VAL A 57 -3.32 -2.36 11.47
C VAL A 57 -2.21 -1.48 10.89
N VAL A 58 -2.56 -0.69 9.87
CA VAL A 58 -1.64 0.28 9.29
C VAL A 58 -1.36 1.37 10.34
N SER A 59 -0.08 1.63 10.60
CA SER A 59 0.36 2.71 11.50
C SER A 59 0.18 4.10 10.88
N GLU A 60 0.18 5.14 11.72
CA GLU A 60 0.11 6.54 11.24
C GLU A 60 1.32 6.91 10.38
N ASP A 61 2.50 6.37 10.67
CA ASP A 61 3.71 6.56 9.88
C ASP A 61 3.58 5.93 8.49
N GLU A 62 3.02 4.72 8.41
CA GLU A 62 2.76 4.04 7.13
C GLU A 62 1.70 4.79 6.30
N LEU A 63 0.64 5.30 6.95
CA LEU A 63 -0.35 6.16 6.28
C LEU A 63 0.27 7.47 5.79
N SER A 64 1.19 8.06 6.55
CA SER A 64 1.90 9.28 6.15
C SER A 64 2.81 9.04 4.95
N LYS A 65 3.49 7.88 4.88
CA LYS A 65 4.26 7.46 3.71
C LYS A 65 3.37 7.24 2.49
N ALA A 66 2.22 6.59 2.66
CA ALA A 66 1.23 6.41 1.60
C ALA A 66 0.71 7.77 1.09
N ALA A 67 0.43 8.72 1.98
CA ALA A 67 0.01 10.06 1.61
C ALA A 67 1.10 10.82 0.83
N GLN A 68 2.37 10.66 1.20
CA GLN A 68 3.50 11.26 0.48
C GLN A 68 3.70 10.65 -0.90
N SER A 69 3.54 9.32 -1.05
CA SER A 69 3.77 8.61 -2.30
C SER A 69 2.60 8.78 -3.29
N ILE A 70 1.37 8.69 -2.80
CA ILE A 70 0.15 8.83 -3.61
C ILE A 70 -0.16 10.30 -3.89
N GLY A 71 0.13 11.17 -2.92
CA GLY A 71 -0.27 12.57 -2.94
C GLY A 71 -1.71 12.80 -2.48
N GLU A 72 -2.14 14.04 -2.65
CA GLU A 72 -3.45 14.50 -2.21
C GLU A 72 -4.59 13.96 -3.11
N ILE A 73 -5.62 13.40 -2.49
CA ILE A 73 -6.83 12.93 -3.17
C ILE A 73 -7.84 14.08 -3.24
N LYS A 74 -8.01 14.68 -4.43
CA LYS A 74 -8.87 15.86 -4.66
C LYS A 74 -10.21 15.53 -5.30
N ASN A 75 -10.31 14.38 -5.95
CA ASN A 75 -11.52 13.94 -6.62
C ASN A 75 -11.53 12.41 -6.81
N GLU A 76 -12.68 11.90 -7.25
CA GLU A 76 -12.89 10.49 -7.60
C GLU A 76 -11.91 9.98 -8.67
N GLN A 77 -11.48 10.84 -9.59
CA GLN A 77 -10.51 10.50 -10.63
C GLN A 77 -9.15 10.10 -10.03
N ASN A 78 -8.69 10.78 -8.97
CA ASN A 78 -7.44 10.40 -8.28
C ASN A 78 -7.52 8.99 -7.70
N ILE A 79 -8.65 8.59 -7.11
CA ILE A 79 -8.86 7.25 -6.56
C ILE A 79 -8.85 6.21 -7.69
N ASN A 80 -9.60 6.47 -8.76
CA ASN A 80 -9.64 5.59 -9.93
C ASN A 80 -8.25 5.36 -10.54
N ASP A 81 -7.47 6.43 -10.73
CA ASP A 81 -6.14 6.33 -11.30
C ASP A 81 -5.20 5.52 -10.39
N MET A 82 -5.26 5.70 -9.06
CA MET A 82 -4.46 4.90 -8.13
C MET A 82 -4.87 3.43 -8.13
N MET A 83 -6.16 3.12 -8.14
CA MET A 83 -6.64 1.73 -8.23
C MET A 83 -6.24 1.07 -9.54
N ILE A 84 -6.25 1.81 -10.66
CA ILE A 84 -5.72 1.36 -11.95
C ILE A 84 -4.22 1.08 -11.85
N HIS A 85 -3.44 2.00 -11.28
CA HIS A 85 -1.99 1.84 -11.14
C HIS A 85 -1.63 0.61 -10.29
N MET A 86 -2.32 0.42 -9.16
CA MET A 86 -2.12 -0.77 -8.31
C MET A 86 -2.52 -2.06 -9.01
N SER A 87 -3.58 -2.03 -9.83
CA SER A 87 -4.00 -3.20 -10.61
C SER A 87 -2.93 -3.67 -11.60
N LEU A 88 -2.05 -2.78 -12.10
CA LEU A 88 -0.98 -3.16 -13.02
C LEU A 88 -0.02 -4.19 -12.43
N GLN A 89 0.18 -4.18 -11.11
CA GLN A 89 0.98 -5.18 -10.41
C GLN A 89 0.37 -6.59 -10.54
N LYS A 90 -0.95 -6.70 -10.71
CA LYS A 90 -1.67 -7.98 -10.77
C LYS A 90 -1.99 -8.44 -12.19
N LEU A 91 -1.82 -7.59 -13.20
CA LEU A 91 -2.36 -7.82 -14.55
C LEU A 91 -1.32 -7.83 -15.66
N THR A 92 -1.46 -8.78 -16.57
CA THR A 92 -0.74 -8.86 -17.85
C THR A 92 -1.61 -8.29 -18.96
N PHE A 93 -1.02 -7.48 -19.83
CA PHE A 93 -1.70 -6.85 -20.96
C PHE A 93 -1.11 -7.37 -22.27
N ASN A 94 -1.91 -8.08 -23.08
CA ASN A 94 -1.45 -8.67 -24.34
C ASN A 94 -0.16 -9.51 -24.19
N GLY A 95 -0.04 -10.25 -23.09
CA GLY A 95 1.16 -11.03 -22.77
C GLY A 95 2.36 -10.21 -22.27
N ASN A 96 2.23 -8.89 -22.14
CA ASN A 96 3.27 -8.01 -21.61
C ASN A 96 3.05 -7.72 -20.12
N ASN A 97 4.10 -7.95 -19.33
CA ASN A 97 4.03 -7.76 -17.89
C ASN A 97 4.40 -6.34 -17.42
N LEU A 98 5.23 -5.62 -18.16
CA LEU A 98 5.82 -4.36 -17.72
C LEU A 98 5.19 -3.13 -18.40
N HIS A 99 4.54 -3.32 -19.54
CA HIS A 99 4.02 -2.25 -20.37
C HIS A 99 2.51 -2.34 -20.59
N VAL A 100 1.83 -1.20 -20.50
CA VAL A 100 0.42 -1.05 -20.83
C VAL A 100 0.28 -0.48 -22.24
N PRO A 101 -0.35 -1.21 -23.19
CA PRO A 101 -0.44 -0.77 -24.58
C PRO A 101 -1.05 0.63 -24.73
N GLY A 102 -0.42 1.47 -25.56
CA GLY A 102 -0.92 2.81 -25.89
C GLY A 102 -0.59 3.89 -24.85
N THR A 103 0.28 3.60 -23.89
CA THR A 103 0.69 4.55 -22.85
C THR A 103 2.20 4.65 -22.78
N ARG A 104 2.75 5.87 -22.73
CA ARG A 104 4.21 6.08 -22.65
C ARG A 104 4.72 5.98 -21.21
N ASP A 105 3.95 6.53 -20.29
CA ASP A 105 4.20 6.44 -18.87
C ASP A 105 2.83 6.42 -18.18
N VAL A 106 2.53 5.31 -17.51
CA VAL A 106 1.35 5.22 -16.63
C VAL A 106 1.90 5.43 -15.23
N GLY A 107 1.16 6.07 -14.33
CA GLY A 107 1.59 6.11 -12.95
C GLY A 107 1.77 4.70 -12.39
N ARG A 108 2.60 4.57 -11.35
CA ARG A 108 2.81 3.32 -10.63
C ARG A 108 2.55 3.59 -9.16
N CYS A 109 1.66 2.80 -8.59
CA CYS A 109 1.39 2.76 -7.17
C CYS A 109 1.43 1.28 -6.79
N GLN A 110 2.23 0.92 -5.79
CA GLN A 110 2.36 -0.47 -5.39
C GLN A 110 1.10 -0.92 -4.63
N MET A 111 0.66 -2.15 -4.86
CA MET A 111 -0.46 -2.76 -4.12
C MET A 111 0.01 -3.17 -2.72
N THR A 112 0.03 -2.22 -1.79
CA THR A 112 0.39 -2.41 -0.38
C THR A 112 -0.79 -2.10 0.53
N LYS A 113 -0.80 -2.62 1.76
CA LYS A 113 -1.92 -2.37 2.68
C LYS A 113 -2.03 -0.91 3.08
N GLU A 114 -0.93 -0.19 3.27
CA GLU A 114 -0.97 1.23 3.60
C GLU A 114 -1.56 2.07 2.47
N ASN A 115 -1.20 1.78 1.21
CA ASN A 115 -1.76 2.46 0.05
C ASN A 115 -3.27 2.19 -0.08
N ILE A 116 -3.67 0.93 0.08
CA ILE A 116 -5.11 0.55 0.05
C ILE A 116 -5.87 1.24 1.18
N GLN A 117 -5.33 1.26 2.40
CA GLN A 117 -5.98 1.89 3.54
C GLN A 117 -6.07 3.41 3.39
N TYR A 118 -5.04 4.05 2.84
CA TYR A 118 -5.08 5.47 2.52
C TYR A 118 -6.21 5.79 1.53
N LEU A 119 -6.39 5.00 0.46
CA LEU A 119 -7.52 5.18 -0.46
C LEU A 119 -8.87 4.95 0.21
N LYS A 120 -8.98 3.93 1.07
CA LYS A 120 -10.22 3.66 1.84
C LYS A 120 -10.61 4.86 2.71
N ASN A 121 -9.65 5.47 3.39
CA ASN A 121 -9.89 6.64 4.24
C ASN A 121 -10.39 7.87 3.45
N ASN A 122 -10.09 7.93 2.14
CA ASN A 122 -10.46 9.03 1.25
C ASN A 122 -11.73 8.75 0.41
N LEU A 123 -12.43 7.62 0.61
CA LEU A 123 -13.66 7.31 -0.14
C LEU A 123 -14.82 8.27 0.13
N ASN A 124 -14.74 9.07 1.20
CA ASN A 124 -15.71 10.12 1.50
C ASN A 124 -15.82 11.16 0.38
N ILE A 125 -14.78 11.31 -0.46
CA ILE A 125 -14.78 12.21 -1.62
C ILE A 125 -15.74 11.78 -2.72
N ILE A 126 -16.09 10.49 -2.79
CA ILE A 126 -17.00 9.92 -3.79
C ILE A 126 -18.41 10.03 -3.25
N ASN A 127 -19.17 11.07 -3.61
CA ASN A 127 -20.48 11.36 -3.02
C ASN A 127 -21.67 10.81 -3.84
N ASN A 128 -21.46 9.71 -4.57
CA ASN A 128 -22.46 9.08 -5.43
C ASN A 128 -22.84 7.66 -4.94
N ASN A 129 -23.78 7.03 -5.63
CA ASN A 129 -24.27 5.67 -5.35
C ASN A 129 -23.27 4.56 -5.74
N GLU A 130 -22.17 4.90 -6.40
CA GLU A 130 -21.12 3.95 -6.81
C GLU A 130 -20.07 3.75 -5.70
N ARG A 131 -20.00 4.62 -4.67
CA ARG A 131 -19.07 4.49 -3.52
C ARG A 131 -18.95 3.05 -2.97
N PRO A 132 -20.04 2.28 -2.76
CA PRO A 132 -19.94 0.92 -2.24
C PRO A 132 -19.14 -0.04 -3.13
N LYS A 133 -19.04 0.22 -4.45
CA LYS A 133 -18.24 -0.59 -5.37
C LYS A 133 -16.75 -0.40 -5.12
N TYR A 134 -16.31 0.84 -4.94
CA TYR A 134 -14.93 1.14 -4.55
C TYR A 134 -14.56 0.49 -3.23
N GLU A 135 -15.43 0.63 -2.23
CA GLU A 135 -15.24 0.03 -0.91
C GLU A 135 -15.12 -1.50 -0.99
N SER A 136 -16.00 -2.14 -1.78
CA SER A 136 -15.97 -3.59 -2.01
C SER A 136 -14.63 -4.06 -2.59
N ILE A 137 -14.13 -3.37 -3.63
CA ILE A 137 -12.86 -3.70 -4.29
C ILE A 137 -11.69 -3.49 -3.32
N LEU A 138 -11.61 -2.33 -2.66
CA LEU A 138 -10.51 -2.02 -1.74
C LEU A 138 -10.49 -2.93 -0.52
N ASN A 139 -11.65 -3.29 0.04
CA ASN A 139 -11.74 -4.25 1.14
C ASN A 139 -11.25 -5.64 0.72
N LYS A 140 -11.62 -6.06 -0.50
CA LYS A 140 -11.16 -7.33 -1.06
C LYS A 140 -9.64 -7.34 -1.25
N TRP A 141 -9.06 -6.27 -1.80
CA TRP A 141 -7.61 -6.14 -1.96
C TRP A 141 -6.87 -6.06 -0.63
N TYR A 142 -7.39 -5.31 0.36
CA TYR A 142 -6.81 -5.24 1.70
C TYR A 142 -6.73 -6.62 2.37
N ASP A 143 -7.72 -7.47 2.09
CA ASP A 143 -7.77 -8.84 2.55
C ASP A 143 -6.80 -9.80 1.83
N GLY A 144 -6.13 -9.33 0.77
CA GLY A 144 -5.25 -10.13 -0.07
C GLY A 144 -5.99 -11.04 -1.06
N LYS A 145 -7.26 -10.74 -1.37
CA LYS A 145 -8.10 -11.53 -2.29
C LYS A 145 -7.96 -10.95 -3.70
N PHE A 146 -7.14 -11.57 -4.53
CA PHE A 146 -6.80 -11.09 -5.87
C PHE A 146 -7.22 -12.05 -6.99
N GLU A 147 -8.15 -12.97 -6.72
CA GLU A 147 -8.66 -13.95 -7.68
C GLU A 147 -9.42 -13.29 -8.83
N SER A 148 -10.08 -12.16 -8.55
CA SER A 148 -10.91 -11.40 -9.51
C SER A 148 -10.26 -10.09 -9.95
N ALA A 149 -8.93 -10.05 -10.01
CA ALA A 149 -8.18 -8.84 -10.36
C ALA A 149 -8.53 -8.29 -11.76
N VAL A 150 -8.87 -9.16 -12.72
CA VAL A 150 -9.28 -8.75 -14.07
C VAL A 150 -10.65 -8.07 -14.03
N GLU A 151 -11.60 -8.64 -13.29
CA GLU A 151 -12.94 -8.11 -13.11
C GLU A 151 -12.91 -6.78 -12.34
N ASP A 152 -12.08 -6.69 -11.30
CA ASP A 152 -11.88 -5.45 -10.54
C ASP A 152 -11.41 -4.33 -11.43
N PHE A 153 -10.39 -4.60 -12.24
CA PHE A 153 -9.86 -3.61 -13.16
C PHE A 153 -10.89 -3.13 -14.18
N ARG A 154 -11.74 -4.04 -14.67
CA ARG A 154 -12.85 -3.67 -15.57
C ARG A 154 -13.88 -2.79 -14.85
N GLU A 155 -14.22 -3.10 -13.60
CA GLU A 155 -15.16 -2.29 -12.81
C GLU A 155 -14.56 -0.90 -12.51
N ILE A 156 -13.29 -0.82 -12.13
CA ILE A 156 -12.60 0.48 -11.92
C ILE A 156 -12.57 1.29 -13.21
N HIS A 157 -12.34 0.65 -14.35
CA HIS A 157 -12.36 1.37 -15.62
C HIS A 157 -13.76 1.88 -15.97
N TYR A 158 -14.81 1.12 -15.65
CA TYR A 158 -16.20 1.58 -15.76
C TYR A 158 -16.49 2.76 -14.83
N LEU A 159 -16.08 2.66 -13.56
CA LEU A 159 -16.22 3.71 -12.55
C LEU A 159 -15.56 5.02 -13.02
N ARG A 160 -14.38 4.92 -13.65
CA ARG A 160 -13.63 6.05 -14.19
C ARG A 160 -14.27 6.68 -15.43
N SER A 161 -14.73 5.87 -16.39
CA SER A 161 -15.19 6.38 -17.69
C SER A 161 -16.70 6.51 -17.83
N GLY A 162 -17.48 6.04 -16.84
CA GLY A 162 -18.94 5.93 -16.89
C GLY A 162 -19.46 4.98 -17.97
N THR A 163 -18.58 4.26 -18.66
CA THR A 163 -18.89 3.47 -19.85
C THR A 163 -18.23 2.11 -19.77
N LYS A 164 -18.99 1.06 -20.12
CA LYS A 164 -18.42 -0.29 -20.24
C LYS A 164 -17.59 -0.37 -21.51
N GLN A 165 -16.35 0.10 -21.44
CA GLN A 165 -15.43 -0.01 -22.56
C GLN A 165 -15.01 -1.47 -22.70
N SER A 166 -15.07 -2.01 -23.93
CA SER A 166 -14.55 -3.35 -24.17
C SER A 166 -13.03 -3.35 -23.95
N MET A 167 -12.61 -4.09 -22.93
CA MET A 167 -11.20 -4.33 -22.62
C MET A 167 -10.67 -5.60 -23.29
N GLU A 168 -11.45 -6.25 -24.16
CA GLU A 168 -11.08 -7.49 -24.85
C GLU A 168 -9.83 -7.31 -25.72
N ARG A 169 -9.65 -6.13 -26.32
CA ARG A 169 -8.47 -5.78 -27.12
C ARG A 169 -7.15 -5.87 -26.34
N PHE A 170 -7.20 -5.83 -25.02
CA PHE A 170 -6.02 -5.86 -24.15
C PHE A 170 -5.66 -7.26 -23.67
N LYS A 171 -6.46 -8.29 -23.98
CA LYS A 171 -6.25 -9.69 -23.57
C LYS A 171 -5.77 -9.78 -22.11
N LEU A 172 -6.51 -9.13 -21.22
CA LEU A 172 -6.15 -9.04 -19.80
C LEU A 172 -6.10 -10.43 -19.18
N ALA A 173 -5.02 -10.68 -18.44
CA ALA A 173 -4.86 -11.88 -17.63
C ALA A 173 -4.26 -11.52 -16.27
N LYS A 174 -4.45 -12.38 -15.28
CA LYS A 174 -3.74 -12.27 -14.00
C LYS A 174 -2.29 -12.68 -14.20
N LYS A 175 -1.35 -11.93 -13.62
CA LYS A 175 0.06 -12.31 -13.58
C LYS A 175 0.28 -13.61 -12.82
N THR A 176 1.29 -14.38 -13.23
CA THR A 176 1.84 -15.43 -12.36
C THR A 176 2.58 -14.80 -11.19
N ASP A 177 2.87 -15.58 -10.14
CA ASP A 177 3.66 -15.08 -9.01
C ASP A 177 5.04 -14.57 -9.45
N SER A 178 5.69 -15.26 -10.41
CA SER A 178 6.99 -14.85 -10.96
C SER A 178 6.88 -13.53 -11.73
N ASP A 179 5.86 -13.39 -12.58
CA ASP A 179 5.63 -12.17 -13.36
C ASP A 179 5.32 -10.97 -12.45
N GLU A 180 4.57 -11.20 -11.37
CA GLU A 180 4.28 -10.16 -10.38
C GLU A 180 5.55 -9.73 -9.66
N LYS A 181 6.40 -10.66 -9.21
CA LYS A 181 7.69 -10.33 -8.59
C LYS A 181 8.61 -9.58 -9.55
N GLU A 182 8.67 -9.99 -10.81
CA GLU A 182 9.44 -9.27 -11.84
C GLU A 182 8.94 -7.83 -12.00
N PHE A 183 7.62 -7.63 -12.08
CA PHE A 183 7.02 -6.30 -12.15
C PHE A 183 7.39 -5.44 -10.95
N ILE A 184 7.25 -5.99 -9.74
CA ILE A 184 7.52 -5.26 -8.50
C ILE A 184 8.99 -4.87 -8.44
N PHE A 185 9.89 -5.81 -8.74
CA PHE A 185 11.32 -5.53 -8.75
C PHE A 185 11.66 -4.43 -9.77
N HIS A 186 11.07 -4.48 -10.97
CA HIS A 186 11.31 -3.51 -12.02
C HIS A 186 10.90 -2.08 -11.62
N PHE A 187 9.74 -1.90 -10.97
CA PHE A 187 9.20 -0.57 -10.68
C PHE A 187 9.46 -0.06 -9.25
N PHE A 188 9.66 -0.95 -8.29
CA PHE A 188 9.77 -0.64 -6.87
C PHE A 188 11.02 -1.22 -6.20
N GLY A 189 11.85 -1.95 -6.96
CA GLY A 189 13.12 -2.49 -6.48
C GLY A 189 12.98 -3.57 -5.39
N GLN A 190 14.07 -3.79 -4.65
CA GLN A 190 14.12 -4.78 -3.57
C GLN A 190 13.22 -4.42 -2.39
N GLU A 191 13.07 -3.12 -2.09
CA GLU A 191 12.17 -2.67 -1.02
C GLU A 191 10.71 -3.04 -1.33
N GLY A 192 10.27 -2.83 -2.57
CA GLY A 192 8.93 -3.24 -2.99
C GLY A 192 8.72 -4.75 -2.89
N LEU A 193 9.70 -5.56 -3.28
CA LEU A 193 9.63 -7.02 -3.12
C LEU A 193 9.52 -7.43 -1.64
N TYR A 194 10.33 -6.84 -0.78
CA TYR A 194 10.29 -7.11 0.65
C TYR A 194 8.91 -6.83 1.25
N ILE A 195 8.29 -5.70 0.89
CA ILE A 195 6.92 -5.36 1.33
C ILE A 195 5.93 -6.39 0.79
N HIS A 196 6.01 -6.75 -0.50
CA HIS A 196 5.12 -7.72 -1.10
C HIS A 196 5.17 -9.08 -0.38
N ASP A 197 6.36 -9.61 -0.14
CA ASP A 197 6.54 -10.91 0.50
C ASP A 197 6.03 -10.88 1.95
N LYS A 198 6.30 -9.79 2.68
CA LYS A 198 5.80 -9.56 4.05
C LYS A 198 4.28 -9.54 4.10
N GLU A 199 3.61 -8.85 3.18
CA GLU A 199 2.17 -8.61 3.26
C GLU A 199 1.33 -9.73 2.66
N TRP A 200 1.81 -10.35 1.57
CA TRP A 200 1.00 -11.19 0.70
C TRP A 200 1.44 -12.65 0.66
N GLU A 201 2.72 -12.97 0.84
CA GLU A 201 3.22 -14.34 0.68
C GLU A 201 3.20 -15.18 1.97
N TYR A 202 3.23 -14.56 3.16
CA TYR A 202 3.14 -15.27 4.44
C TYR A 202 1.89 -16.17 4.60
N ARG A 203 0.88 -16.01 3.73
CA ARG A 203 -0.34 -16.84 3.73
C ARG A 203 -0.27 -18.11 2.88
N LYS A 204 0.77 -18.33 2.06
CA LYS A 204 0.91 -19.55 1.26
C LYS A 204 1.58 -20.69 2.03
N SER A 205 2.59 -20.39 2.86
CA SER A 205 3.35 -21.40 3.64
C SER A 205 2.52 -22.20 4.66
N SER A 206 1.32 -21.73 5.04
CA SER A 206 0.46 -22.42 6.01
C SER A 206 -0.59 -23.33 5.39
N ARG A 207 -0.64 -23.46 4.05
CA ARG A 207 -1.57 -24.37 3.35
C ARG A 207 -0.96 -25.68 2.86
N ASP A 208 0.37 -25.81 2.88
CA ASP A 208 1.06 -27.02 2.39
C ASP A 208 1.47 -27.99 3.52
N ASN A 209 1.06 -27.74 4.76
CA ASN A 209 1.27 -28.61 5.93
C ASN A 209 -0.05 -29.09 6.56
N GLY A 210 -1.03 -29.47 5.73
CA GLY A 210 -2.34 -30.00 6.17
C GLY A 210 -2.68 -31.32 5.49
#